data_AF-A0A7K2YRL0-F1
#
_entry.id   AF-A0A7K2YRL0-F1
#
_cell.length_a   1.000
_cell.length_b   1.000
_cell.length_c   1.000
_cell.angle_alpha   90.00
_cell.angle_beta   90.00
_cell.angle_gamma   90.00
#
_symmetry.space_group_name_H-M   'P 1'
#
loop_
_entity.id
_entity.type
_entity.pdbx_description
1 polymer ?
#
loop_
_entity_poly.entity_id
_entity_poly.type
_entity_poly.pdbx_seq_one_letter_code
_entity_poly.pdbx_strand_id
1 'polypeptide(L)'
;MSVLDPGVLESVRRRRGDLDDALLIVRDGLVVDVAGPRRSAALRAGLRQLRADLYEHVAATEGPGGLYEEVRRADPRFGHAVRRLRWEHARLASALDELLAGFTAESVGPGGPGGPTLRPRVVELLVLIGRHRSRDAQLAYDTVGLDIGGQG
;
A
#
# COMPACT_ATOMS: atom_id res chain seq x y z
N MET A 1 -12.08 -20.80 -16.72
CA MET A 1 -12.29 -19.47 -17.36
C MET A 1 -12.43 -18.54 -16.18
N SER A 2 -11.52 -17.60 -16.01
CA SER A 2 -11.43 -16.82 -14.75
C SER A 2 -12.76 -16.22 -14.37
N VAL A 3 -13.16 -16.46 -13.12
CA VAL A 3 -14.39 -15.94 -12.52
C VAL A 3 -14.28 -14.42 -12.24
N LEU A 4 -13.08 -13.85 -12.45
CA LEU A 4 -12.75 -12.44 -12.23
C LEU A 4 -12.51 -11.73 -13.58
N ASP A 5 -12.84 -10.45 -13.64
CA ASP A 5 -12.67 -9.65 -14.86
C ASP A 5 -11.16 -9.46 -15.17
N PRO A 6 -10.70 -9.79 -16.39
CA PRO A 6 -9.30 -9.65 -16.77
C PRO A 6 -8.76 -8.21 -16.66
N GLY A 7 -9.60 -7.21 -16.96
CA GLY A 7 -9.24 -5.78 -16.86
C GLY A 7 -9.08 -5.33 -15.41
N VAL A 8 -9.92 -5.83 -14.51
CA VAL A 8 -9.77 -5.60 -13.05
C VAL A 8 -8.47 -6.21 -12.54
N LEU A 9 -8.16 -7.45 -12.94
CA LEU A 9 -6.92 -8.12 -12.57
C LEU A 9 -5.67 -7.39 -13.08
N GLU A 10 -5.70 -6.92 -14.33
CA GLU A 10 -4.60 -6.13 -14.90
C GLU A 10 -4.42 -4.79 -14.17
N SER A 11 -5.53 -4.09 -13.88
CA SER A 11 -5.50 -2.85 -13.11
C SER A 11 -4.84 -3.04 -11.75
N VAL A 12 -5.24 -4.08 -10.99
CA VAL A 12 -4.65 -4.39 -9.68
C VAL A 12 -3.17 -4.77 -9.79
N ARG A 13 -2.78 -5.56 -10.80
CA ARG A 13 -1.37 -5.93 -11.02
C ARG A 13 -0.51 -4.69 -11.26
N ARG A 14 -0.97 -3.78 -12.11
CA ARG A 14 -0.29 -2.50 -12.37
C ARG A 14 -0.13 -1.70 -11.08
N ARG A 15 -1.22 -1.51 -10.31
CA ARG A 15 -1.17 -0.75 -9.05
C ARG A 15 -0.30 -1.38 -7.97
N ARG A 16 -0.19 -2.71 -7.93
CA ARG A 16 0.76 -3.40 -7.05
C ARG A 16 2.21 -3.10 -7.45
N GLY A 17 2.50 -3.03 -8.76
CA GLY A 17 3.80 -2.60 -9.28
C GLY A 17 4.13 -1.15 -8.92
N ASP A 18 3.19 -0.22 -9.14
CA ASP A 18 3.37 1.20 -8.78
C ASP A 18 3.68 1.34 -7.27
N LEU A 19 2.96 0.59 -6.42
CA LEU A 19 3.19 0.56 -4.98
C LEU A 19 4.56 -0.03 -4.60
N ASP A 20 5.04 -1.04 -5.33
CA ASP A 20 6.39 -1.61 -5.16
C ASP A 20 7.48 -0.58 -5.42
N ASP A 21 7.36 0.15 -6.53
CA ASP A 21 8.31 1.18 -6.92
C ASP A 21 8.36 2.31 -5.88
N ALA A 22 7.21 2.75 -5.38
CA ALA A 22 7.16 3.76 -4.32
C ALA A 22 7.77 3.29 -2.99
N LEU A 23 7.58 2.01 -2.64
CA LEU A 23 8.20 1.43 -1.43
C LEU A 23 9.72 1.37 -1.54
N LEU A 24 10.26 1.07 -2.73
CA LEU A 24 11.71 1.10 -2.97
C LEU A 24 12.26 2.50 -2.76
N ILE A 25 11.61 3.53 -3.33
CA ILE A 25 12.00 4.93 -3.14
C ILE A 25 12.01 5.33 -1.66
N VAL A 26 10.99 4.94 -0.90
CA VAL A 26 10.93 5.22 0.56
C VAL A 26 12.04 4.49 1.32
N ARG A 27 12.31 3.22 0.99
CA ARG A 27 13.38 2.44 1.62
C ARG A 27 14.75 3.03 1.34
N ASP A 28 15.04 3.41 0.11
CA ASP A 28 16.30 4.04 -0.27
C ASP A 28 16.48 5.36 0.49
N GLY A 29 15.41 6.15 0.62
CA GLY A 29 15.39 7.36 1.44
C GLY A 29 15.74 7.16 2.93
N LEU A 30 15.63 5.93 3.45
CA LEU A 30 16.03 5.56 4.82
C LEU A 30 17.50 5.12 4.96
N VAL A 31 18.13 4.66 3.86
CA VAL A 31 19.47 4.04 3.86
C VAL A 31 20.58 5.04 3.54
N VAL A 32 20.28 6.13 2.82
CA VAL A 32 21.30 7.11 2.42
C VAL A 32 21.95 7.80 3.64
N ASP A 33 23.25 7.53 3.83
CA ASP A 33 24.14 8.11 4.85
C ASP A 33 24.54 9.57 4.54
N VAL A 34 23.55 10.39 4.18
CA VAL A 34 23.73 11.82 3.96
C VAL A 34 22.94 12.56 5.03
N ALA A 35 23.66 13.23 5.92
CA ALA A 35 23.07 14.12 6.89
C ALA A 35 22.39 15.32 6.19
N GLY A 36 21.21 15.72 6.66
CA GLY A 36 20.66 17.06 6.38
C GLY A 36 19.37 17.15 5.55
N PRO A 37 19.00 18.37 5.12
CA PRO A 37 17.69 18.72 4.56
C PRO A 37 17.31 17.97 3.27
N ARG A 38 18.30 17.58 2.45
CA ARG A 38 18.07 16.87 1.18
C ARG A 38 17.46 15.47 1.40
N ARG A 39 17.89 14.75 2.44
CA ARG A 39 17.34 13.43 2.80
C ARG A 39 15.88 13.53 3.24
N SER A 40 15.56 14.50 4.10
CA SER A 40 14.19 14.75 4.56
C SER A 40 13.26 15.12 3.40
N ALA A 41 13.74 15.92 2.44
CA ALA A 41 12.98 16.25 1.22
C ALA A 41 12.74 15.02 0.34
N ALA A 42 13.75 14.17 0.12
CA ALA A 42 13.62 12.94 -0.66
C ALA A 42 12.65 11.94 -0.01
N LEU A 43 12.78 11.70 1.30
CA LEU A 43 11.86 10.84 2.05
C LEU A 43 10.43 11.36 2.00
N ARG A 44 10.22 12.68 2.16
CA ARG A 44 8.91 13.30 2.02
C ARG A 44 8.33 13.11 0.63
N ALA A 45 9.14 13.24 -0.42
CA ALA A 45 8.71 13.02 -1.79
C ALA A 45 8.31 11.55 -2.02
N GLY A 46 9.12 10.60 -1.55
CA GLY A 46 8.80 9.17 -1.60
C GLY A 46 7.49 8.82 -0.87
N LEU A 47 7.27 9.38 0.33
CA LEU A 47 6.03 9.17 1.08
C LEU A 47 4.80 9.79 0.38
N ARG A 48 4.96 10.91 -0.33
CA ARG A 48 3.87 11.49 -1.15
C ARG A 48 3.52 10.60 -2.33
N GLN A 49 4.53 10.06 -3.00
CA GLN A 49 4.33 9.12 -4.10
C GLN A 49 3.63 7.85 -3.60
N LEU A 50 4.15 7.25 -2.51
CA LEU A 50 3.54 6.09 -1.86
C LEU A 50 2.08 6.32 -1.47
N ARG A 51 1.74 7.53 -1.00
CA ARG A 51 0.36 7.90 -0.71
C ARG A 51 -0.50 7.92 -1.97
N ALA A 52 -0.04 8.56 -3.05
CA ALA A 52 -0.79 8.59 -4.31
C ALA A 52 -1.05 7.16 -4.83
N ASP A 53 -0.01 6.32 -4.83
CA ASP A 53 -0.12 4.94 -5.32
C ASP A 53 -1.01 4.07 -4.42
N LEU A 54 -1.00 4.31 -3.11
CA LEU A 54 -1.95 3.66 -2.20
C LEU A 54 -3.41 4.05 -2.52
N TYR A 55 -3.69 5.33 -2.77
CA TYR A 55 -5.05 5.75 -3.12
C TYR A 55 -5.52 5.14 -4.44
N GLU A 56 -4.64 5.05 -5.44
CA GLU A 56 -4.96 4.39 -6.70
C GLU A 56 -5.16 2.87 -6.53
N HIS A 57 -4.38 2.23 -5.67
CA HIS A 57 -4.55 0.83 -5.28
C HIS A 57 -5.90 0.59 -4.58
N VAL A 58 -6.27 1.45 -3.62
CA VAL A 58 -7.57 1.39 -2.93
C VAL A 58 -8.71 1.59 -3.92
N ALA A 59 -8.60 2.54 -4.86
CA ALA A 59 -9.62 2.75 -5.87
C ALA A 59 -9.80 1.51 -6.77
N ALA A 60 -8.71 0.85 -7.19
CA ALA A 60 -8.77 -0.35 -8.01
C ALA A 60 -9.34 -1.58 -7.27
N THR A 61 -9.12 -1.68 -5.96
CA THR A 61 -9.56 -2.83 -5.16
C THR A 61 -10.94 -2.65 -4.54
N GLU A 62 -11.27 -1.45 -4.08
CA GLU A 62 -12.51 -1.14 -3.34
C GLU A 62 -13.54 -0.34 -4.13
N GLY A 63 -13.13 0.31 -5.23
CA GLY A 63 -14.03 1.11 -6.06
C GLY A 63 -15.17 0.29 -6.68
N PRO A 64 -16.16 0.96 -7.30
CA PRO A 64 -17.22 0.26 -8.02
C PRO A 64 -16.64 -0.65 -9.10
N GLY A 65 -17.04 -1.94 -9.11
CA GLY A 65 -16.44 -2.95 -10.00
C GLY A 65 -15.01 -3.34 -9.65
N GLY A 66 -14.49 -2.93 -8.49
CA GLY A 66 -13.15 -3.27 -8.03
C GLY A 66 -13.03 -4.72 -7.59
N LEU A 67 -11.78 -5.19 -7.45
CA LEU A 67 -11.46 -6.59 -7.17
C LEU A 67 -12.24 -7.18 -5.98
N TYR A 68 -12.39 -6.43 -4.89
CA TYR A 68 -13.06 -6.96 -3.69
C TYR A 68 -14.55 -7.17 -3.91
N GLU A 69 -15.17 -6.42 -4.81
CA GLU A 69 -16.56 -6.65 -5.19
C GLU A 69 -16.68 -7.92 -6.03
N GLU A 70 -15.79 -8.12 -6.99
CA GLU A 70 -15.75 -9.33 -7.83
C GLU A 70 -15.49 -10.59 -7.02
N VAL A 71 -14.47 -10.58 -6.16
CA VAL A 71 -14.11 -11.71 -5.30
C VAL A 71 -15.28 -12.11 -4.41
N ARG A 72 -16.00 -11.12 -3.85
CA ARG A 72 -17.13 -11.37 -2.96
C ARG A 72 -18.39 -11.82 -3.70
N ARG A 73 -18.55 -11.43 -4.97
CA ARG A 73 -19.59 -11.96 -5.88
C ARG A 73 -19.29 -13.40 -6.27
N ALA A 74 -18.03 -13.71 -6.57
CA ALA A 74 -17.59 -15.05 -6.95
C ALA A 74 -17.74 -16.05 -5.81
N ASP A 75 -17.37 -15.67 -4.57
CA ASP A 75 -17.55 -16.52 -3.40
C ASP A 75 -17.71 -15.69 -2.09
N PRO A 76 -18.88 -15.78 -1.41
CA PRO A 76 -19.15 -15.05 -0.17
C PRO A 76 -18.18 -15.35 0.98
N ARG A 77 -17.48 -16.49 0.99
CA ARG A 77 -16.55 -16.89 2.07
C ARG A 77 -15.40 -15.88 2.26
N PHE A 78 -15.04 -15.15 1.22
CA PHE A 78 -13.99 -14.13 1.27
C PHE A 78 -14.43 -12.83 1.97
N GLY A 79 -15.70 -12.71 2.37
CA GLY A 79 -16.21 -11.50 3.02
C GLY A 79 -15.41 -11.05 4.25
N HIS A 80 -14.92 -11.99 5.06
CA HIS A 80 -14.07 -11.65 6.22
C HIS A 80 -12.69 -11.11 5.79
N ALA A 81 -12.06 -11.75 4.79
CA ALA A 81 -10.76 -11.33 4.27
C ALA A 81 -10.84 -9.93 3.63
N VAL A 82 -11.86 -9.69 2.80
CA VAL A 82 -12.13 -8.38 2.19
C VAL A 82 -12.31 -7.30 3.25
N ARG A 83 -13.16 -7.52 4.28
CA ARG A 83 -13.35 -6.51 5.34
C ARG A 83 -12.06 -6.17 6.07
N ARG A 84 -11.21 -7.17 6.33
CA ARG A 84 -9.90 -6.96 6.94
C ARG A 84 -9.02 -6.09 6.05
N LEU A 85 -8.92 -6.39 4.76
CA LEU A 85 -8.08 -5.62 3.84
C LEU A 85 -8.53 -4.16 3.72
N ARG A 86 -9.84 -3.90 3.68
CA ARG A 86 -10.39 -2.53 3.72
C ARG A 86 -10.00 -1.77 4.98
N TRP A 87 -10.08 -2.44 6.14
CA TRP A 87 -9.64 -1.84 7.40
C TRP A 87 -8.13 -1.56 7.40
N GLU A 88 -7.32 -2.46 6.84
CA GLU A 88 -5.88 -2.26 6.66
C GLU A 88 -5.60 -1.06 5.73
N HIS A 89 -6.32 -0.89 4.62
CA HIS A 89 -6.20 0.29 3.75
C HIS A 89 -6.46 1.60 4.49
N ALA A 90 -7.57 1.68 5.24
CA ALA A 90 -7.88 2.88 6.02
C ALA A 90 -6.78 3.21 7.04
N ARG A 91 -6.24 2.18 7.72
CA ARG A 91 -5.14 2.35 8.67
C ARG A 91 -3.85 2.80 7.99
N LEU A 92 -3.52 2.25 6.82
CA LEU A 92 -2.34 2.63 6.05
C LEU A 92 -2.44 4.08 5.56
N ALA A 93 -3.61 4.48 5.05
CA ALA A 93 -3.87 5.84 4.62
C ALA A 93 -3.70 6.85 5.77
N SER A 94 -4.30 6.56 6.94
CA SER A 94 -4.14 7.39 8.15
C SER A 94 -2.67 7.52 8.57
N ALA A 95 -1.94 6.40 8.64
CA ALA A 95 -0.54 6.39 9.03
C ALA A 95 0.34 7.21 8.07
N LEU A 96 0.07 7.14 6.76
CA LEU A 96 0.75 7.94 5.74
C LEU A 96 0.46 9.43 5.88
N ASP A 97 -0.80 9.80 6.08
CA ASP A 97 -1.19 11.20 6.23
C ASP A 97 -0.63 11.81 7.53
N GLU A 98 -0.62 11.07 8.63
CA GLU A 98 0.03 11.48 9.89
C GLU A 98 1.55 11.66 9.73
N LEU A 99 2.21 10.74 9.02
CA LEU A 99 3.64 10.85 8.70
C LEU A 99 3.93 12.11 7.88
N LEU A 100 3.14 12.36 6.83
CA LEU A 100 3.30 13.52 5.96
C LEU A 100 2.99 14.85 6.67
N ALA A 101 2.02 14.86 7.59
CA ALA A 101 1.73 16.01 8.44
C ALA A 101 2.89 16.33 9.41
N GLY A 102 3.62 15.30 9.85
CA GLY A 102 4.83 15.46 10.68
C GLY A 102 6.01 16.15 9.99
N PHE A 103 6.02 16.24 8.65
CA PHE A 103 7.00 17.04 7.90
C PHE A 103 6.64 18.54 7.92
N THR A 104 6.87 19.21 9.05
CA THR A 104 6.76 20.68 9.20
C THR A 104 8.03 21.40 8.71
N ALA A 105 7.98 22.72 8.52
CA ALA A 105 9.15 23.52 8.11
C ALA A 105 10.30 23.46 9.14
N GLU A 106 9.97 23.33 10.43
CA GLU A 106 10.94 23.18 11.53
C GLU A 106 11.65 21.82 11.52
N SER A 107 11.01 20.79 10.94
CA SER A 107 11.57 19.44 10.78
C SER A 107 12.64 19.32 9.67
N VAL A 108 12.88 20.38 8.90
CA VAL A 108 13.78 20.40 7.72
C VAL A 108 15.12 21.12 7.99
N GLY A 109 15.30 21.72 9.16
CA GLY A 109 16.55 22.39 9.56
C GLY A 109 17.66 21.44 10.07
N PRO A 110 18.93 21.87 10.09
CA PRO A 110 20.00 21.12 10.76
C PRO A 110 19.74 21.12 12.27
N GLY A 111 19.23 20.00 12.79
CA GLY A 111 18.79 19.85 14.19
C GLY A 111 17.28 19.66 14.38
N GLY A 112 16.47 19.72 13.32
CA GLY A 112 15.04 19.46 13.39
C GLY A 112 14.71 17.98 13.67
N PRO A 113 13.65 17.65 14.43
CA PRO A 113 13.35 16.29 14.84
C PRO A 113 12.98 15.35 13.68
N GLY A 114 12.65 15.88 12.50
CA GLY A 114 12.06 15.15 11.37
C GLY A 114 12.85 13.96 10.82
N GLY A 115 14.17 13.87 11.05
CA GLY A 115 14.95 12.70 10.66
C GLY A 115 14.86 11.55 11.66
N PRO A 116 15.31 11.72 12.91
CA PRO A 116 15.35 10.64 13.90
C PRO A 116 13.98 10.24 14.43
N THR A 117 13.03 11.16 14.61
CA THR A 117 11.72 10.85 15.24
C THR A 117 10.73 10.23 14.26
N LEU A 118 10.83 10.53 12.96
CA LEU A 118 9.95 9.96 11.94
C LEU A 118 10.43 8.58 11.46
N ARG A 119 11.73 8.29 11.55
CA ARG A 119 12.31 7.03 11.05
C ARG A 119 11.63 5.78 11.62
N PRO A 120 11.40 5.63 12.95
CA PRO A 120 10.69 4.47 13.49
C PRO A 120 9.27 4.31 12.92
N ARG A 121 8.56 5.43 12.75
CA ARG A 121 7.20 5.44 12.18
C ARG A 121 7.18 5.05 10.71
N VAL A 122 8.17 5.49 9.91
CA VAL A 122 8.31 5.05 8.52
C VAL A 122 8.62 3.56 8.44
N VAL A 123 9.51 3.05 9.30
CA VAL A 123 9.80 1.61 9.36
C VAL A 123 8.55 0.80 9.73
N GLU A 124 7.77 1.27 10.70
CA GLU A 124 6.49 0.64 11.07
C GLU A 124 5.51 0.64 9.87
N LEU A 125 5.38 1.76 9.16
CA LEU A 125 4.56 1.84 7.95
C LEU A 125 4.99 0.79 6.91
N LEU A 126 6.30 0.66 6.64
CA LEU A 126 6.82 -0.34 5.70
C LEU A 126 6.47 -1.78 6.12
N VAL A 127 6.50 -2.08 7.42
CA VAL A 127 6.07 -3.37 7.96
C VAL A 127 4.57 -3.59 7.78
N LEU A 128 3.75 -2.58 8.05
CA LEU A 128 2.30 -2.65 7.85
C LEU A 128 1.95 -2.90 6.37
N ILE A 129 2.60 -2.19 5.46
CA ILE A 129 2.39 -2.37 4.01
C ILE A 129 2.83 -3.76 3.57
N GLY A 130 3.99 -4.24 4.03
CA GLY A 130 4.45 -5.59 3.73
C GLY A 130 3.44 -6.66 4.17
N ARG A 131 2.93 -6.55 5.40
CA ARG A 131 1.91 -7.46 5.94
C ARG A 131 0.57 -7.38 5.21
N HIS A 132 0.17 -6.19 4.75
CA HIS A 132 -1.02 -6.00 3.96
C HIS A 132 -0.87 -6.70 2.60
N ARG A 133 0.24 -6.45 1.90
CA ARG A 133 0.53 -7.04 0.60
C ARG A 133 0.60 -8.55 0.62
N SER A 134 1.19 -9.15 1.66
CA SER A 134 1.17 -10.61 1.81
C SER A 134 -0.25 -11.18 1.89
N ARG A 135 -1.18 -10.47 2.55
CA ARG A 135 -2.58 -10.91 2.65
C ARG A 135 -3.36 -10.66 1.38
N ASP A 136 -3.11 -9.54 0.71
CA ASP A 136 -3.72 -9.24 -0.59
C ASP A 136 -3.25 -10.25 -1.67
N ALA A 137 -1.99 -10.69 -1.61
CA ALA A 137 -1.47 -11.78 -2.42
C ALA A 137 -2.11 -13.13 -2.08
N GLN A 138 -2.32 -13.42 -0.79
CA GLN A 138 -3.03 -14.64 -0.37
C GLN A 138 -4.46 -14.65 -0.89
N LEU A 139 -5.19 -13.54 -0.78
CA LEU A 139 -6.54 -13.43 -1.33
C LEU A 139 -6.54 -13.69 -2.84
N ALA A 140 -5.62 -13.08 -3.58
CA ALA A 140 -5.49 -13.30 -5.03
C ALA A 140 -5.21 -14.78 -5.35
N TYR A 141 -4.31 -15.43 -4.61
CA TYR A 141 -4.02 -16.86 -4.78
C TYR A 141 -5.26 -17.73 -4.51
N ASP A 142 -5.94 -17.51 -3.38
CA ASP A 142 -7.13 -18.27 -2.99
C ASP A 142 -8.27 -18.09 -4.01
N THR A 143 -8.36 -16.92 -4.65
CA THR A 143 -9.35 -16.65 -5.70
C THR A 143 -9.02 -17.31 -7.03
N VAL A 144 -7.73 -17.44 -7.39
CA VAL A 144 -7.32 -18.28 -8.54
C VAL A 144 -7.61 -19.75 -8.26
N GLY A 145 -7.45 -20.20 -7.01
CA GLY A 145 -7.83 -21.54 -6.58
C GLY A 145 -9.32 -21.88 -6.81
N LEU A 146 -10.22 -20.87 -6.77
CA LEU A 146 -11.63 -21.06 -7.13
C LEU A 146 -11.83 -21.42 -8.61
N ASP A 147 -11.12 -20.75 -9.52
CA ASP A 147 -11.20 -20.98 -10.97
C ASP A 147 -10.71 -22.39 -11.33
N ILE A 148 -9.75 -22.92 -10.57
CA ILE A 148 -9.19 -24.27 -10.79
C ILE A 148 -10.07 -25.36 -10.14
N GLY A 149 -10.67 -25.08 -8.97
CA GLY A 149 -11.48 -26.04 -8.21
C GLY A 149 -12.96 -26.12 -8.64
N GLY A 150 -13.45 -25.20 -9.46
CA GLY A 150 -14.83 -25.17 -9.97
C GLY A 150 -15.08 -26.00 -11.24
N GLN A 151 -14.11 -26.78 -11.70
CA GLN A 151 -14.27 -27.69 -12.83
C GLN A 151 -14.80 -29.04 -12.31
N GLY A 152 -16.10 -29.11 -12.03
CA GLY A 152 -16.82 -30.32 -11.63
C GLY A 152 -18.22 -30.33 -12.21
#